data_AF-A0A5C6Q237-F1
#
_entry.id   AF-A0A5C6Q237-F1
#
_cell.length_a   1.000
_cell.length_b   1.000
_cell.length_c   1.000
_cell.angle_alpha   90.00
_cell.angle_beta   90.00
_cell.angle_gamma   90.00
#
_symmetry.space_group_name_H-M   'P 1'
#
loop_
_entity.id
_entity.type
_entity.pdbx_description
1 polymer ?
#
loop_
_entity_poly.entity_id
_entity_poly.type
_entity_poly.pdbx_seq_one_letter_code
_entity_poly.pdbx_strand_id
1 'polypeptide(L)' 'MTNEPDWMNPANDRKTPYTEEELELFVDGFIDGFGDEWEDLKHKLGESMARQKVKDGFITKDEKNLHNIEPDGEVH' A
#
# COMPACT_ATOMS: atom_id res chain seq x y z
N MET A 1 -17.57 -5.83 -17.45
CA MET A 1 -16.27 -5.52 -18.08
C MET A 1 -16.33 -4.07 -18.50
N THR A 2 -15.63 -3.20 -17.78
CA THR A 2 -15.53 -1.79 -18.13
C THR A 2 -14.73 -1.71 -19.44
N ASN A 3 -15.28 -1.06 -20.46
CA ASN A 3 -14.65 -0.87 -21.77
C ASN A 3 -13.53 0.19 -21.73
N GLU A 4 -12.95 0.44 -20.56
CA GLU A 4 -11.90 1.45 -20.42
C GLU A 4 -10.56 0.83 -20.84
N PRO A 5 -9.79 1.52 -21.71
CA PRO A 5 -8.46 1.07 -22.07
C PRO A 5 -7.54 1.00 -20.86
N ASP A 6 -6.60 0.06 -20.85
CA ASP A 6 -5.66 -0.10 -19.74
C ASP A 6 -4.84 1.16 -19.44
N TRP A 7 -4.59 2.01 -20.44
CA TRP A 7 -3.89 3.29 -20.28
C TRP A 7 -4.72 4.38 -19.58
N MET A 8 -6.03 4.20 -19.41
CA MET A 8 -6.90 5.09 -18.61
C MET A 8 -6.90 4.71 -17.12
N ASN A 9 -6.34 3.56 -16.74
CA ASN A 9 -6.23 3.17 -15.35
C ASN A 9 -5.04 3.93 -14.71
N PRO A 10 -5.25 4.85 -13.75
CA PRO A 10 -4.15 5.61 -13.14
C PRO A 10 -3.13 4.71 -12.41
N ALA A 11 -3.53 3.51 -11.98
CA ALA A 11 -2.62 2.52 -11.42
C ALA A 11 -1.62 1.98 -12.47
N ASN A 12 -1.89 2.18 -13.76
CA ASN A 12 -1.01 1.83 -14.87
C ASN A 12 0.03 2.89 -15.23
N ASP A 13 -0.14 4.13 -14.77
CA ASP A 13 0.85 5.20 -14.97
C ASP A 13 2.11 5.00 -14.12
N ARG A 14 1.97 4.35 -12.96
CA ARG A 14 3.09 4.08 -12.06
C ARG A 14 3.97 2.94 -12.59
N LYS A 15 5.23 3.27 -12.92
CA LYS A 15 6.25 2.35 -13.44
C LYS A 15 7.20 1.79 -12.37
N THR A 16 7.21 2.38 -11.18
CA THR A 16 8.09 2.00 -10.07
C THR A 16 7.27 1.64 -8.83
N PRO A 17 7.59 0.54 -8.14
CA PRO A 17 7.02 0.26 -6.82
C PRO A 17 7.26 1.41 -5.84
N TYR A 18 6.41 1.51 -4.82
CA TYR A 18 6.59 2.49 -3.76
C TYR A 18 7.80 2.08 -2.91
N THR A 19 8.60 3.06 -2.57
CA THR A 19 9.68 2.93 -1.60
C THR A 19 9.11 2.82 -0.19
N GLU A 20 9.94 2.35 0.74
CA GLU A 20 9.60 2.26 2.16
C GLU A 20 9.21 3.63 2.74
N GLU A 21 9.91 4.70 2.33
CA GLU A 21 9.65 6.07 2.77
C GLU A 21 8.28 6.58 2.29
N GLU A 22 7.91 6.28 1.04
CA GLU A 22 6.60 6.63 0.48
C GLU A 22 5.46 5.87 1.18
N LEU A 23 5.69 4.59 1.51
CA LEU A 23 4.72 3.81 2.27
C LEU A 23 4.50 4.39 3.67
N GLU A 24 5.56 4.81 4.37
CA GLU A 24 5.42 5.48 5.67
C GLU A 24 4.65 6.81 5.56
N LEU A 25 4.90 7.60 4.51
CA LEU A 25 4.15 8.82 4.22
C LEU A 25 2.65 8.55 4.02
N PHE A 26 2.29 7.47 3.32
CA PHE A 26 0.89 7.06 3.17
C PHE A 26 0.28 6.61 4.49
N VAL A 27 1.03 5.88 5.31
CA VAL A 27 0.58 5.44 6.63
C VAL A 27 0.32 6.64 7.54
N ASP A 28 1.23 7.63 7.56
CA ASP A 28 1.04 8.86 8.34
C ASP A 28 -0.19 9.65 7.87
N GLY A 29 -0.33 9.87 6.56
CA GLY A 29 -1.51 10.55 6.01
C GLY A 29 -2.81 9.78 6.26
N PHE A 30 -2.77 8.45 6.24
CA PHE A 30 -3.91 7.61 6.55
C PHE A 30 -4.31 7.72 8.03
N ILE A 31 -3.33 7.69 8.94
CA ILE A 31 -3.53 7.86 10.39
C ILE A 31 -4.13 9.23 10.70
N ASP A 32 -3.59 10.30 10.10
CA ASP A 32 -4.10 11.66 10.26
C ASP A 32 -5.57 11.79 9.82
N GLY A 33 -5.98 11.05 8.80
CA GLY A 33 -7.37 11.00 8.33
C GLY A 33 -8.29 10.04 9.10
N PHE A 34 -7.72 9.13 9.90
CA PHE A 34 -8.46 8.07 10.59
C PHE A 34 -9.08 8.53 11.94
N GLY A 35 -8.52 9.57 12.56
CA GLY A 35 -9.08 10.19 13.77
C GLY A 35 -9.32 9.18 14.91
N ASP A 36 -10.55 9.16 15.44
CA ASP A 36 -10.93 8.32 16.59
C ASP A 36 -10.80 6.80 16.30
N GLU A 37 -10.93 6.38 15.04
CA GLU A 37 -10.78 4.97 14.66
C GLU A 37 -9.34 4.48 14.82
N TRP A 38 -8.36 5.39 14.71
CA TRP A 38 -6.95 5.06 14.96
C TRP A 38 -6.69 4.79 16.43
N GLU A 39 -7.28 5.58 17.34
CA GLU A 39 -7.14 5.38 18.78
C GLU A 39 -7.72 4.02 19.21
N ASP A 40 -8.86 3.62 18.65
CA ASP A 40 -9.44 2.28 18.86
C ASP A 40 -8.52 1.16 18.36
N LEU A 41 -7.90 1.34 17.19
CA LEU A 41 -6.97 0.37 16.61
C LEU A 41 -5.69 0.26 17.45
N LYS A 42 -5.16 1.41 17.88
CA LYS A 42 -4.01 1.54 18.77
C LYS A 42 -4.26 0.89 20.12
N HIS A 43 -5.46 1.05 20.69
CA HIS A 43 -5.83 0.42 21.96
C HIS A 43 -5.97 -1.12 21.84
N LYS A 44 -6.39 -1.63 20.68
CA LYS A 44 -6.58 -3.08 20.45
C LYS A 44 -5.29 -3.83 20.15
N LEU A 45 -4.40 -3.27 19.32
CA LEU A 45 -3.19 -3.95 18.84
C LEU A 45 -1.88 -3.39 19.39
N GLY A 46 -1.90 -2.19 19.96
CA GLY A 46 -0.70 -1.40 20.23
C GLY A 46 -0.25 -0.62 18.99
N GLU A 47 0.41 0.51 19.22
CA GLU A 47 0.76 1.48 18.18
C GLU A 47 1.60 0.91 17.04
N SER A 48 2.65 0.17 17.37
CA SER A 48 3.57 -0.41 16.38
C SER A 48 2.90 -1.46 15.50
N MET A 49 2.12 -2.37 16.09
CA MET A 49 1.38 -3.39 15.32
C MET A 49 0.23 -2.79 14.52
N ALA A 50 -0.45 -1.77 15.05
CA ALA A 50 -1.49 -1.05 14.33
C ALA A 50 -0.91 -0.36 13.09
N ARG A 51 0.23 0.31 13.23
CA ARG A 51 0.93 0.98 12.12
C ARG A 51 1.39 -0.03 11.06
N GLN A 52 1.99 -1.13 11.50
CA GLN A 52 2.41 -2.21 10.61
C GLN A 52 1.22 -2.79 9.84
N LYS A 53 0.07 -3.00 10.49
CA LYS A 53 -1.13 -3.54 9.85
C LYS A 53 -1.71 -2.62 8.77
N VAL A 54 -1.67 -1.31 8.99
CA VAL A 54 -2.06 -0.32 7.97
C VAL A 54 -1.11 -0.39 6.77
N LYS A 55 0.20 -0.44 7.03
CA LYS A 55 1.24 -0.57 6.01
C LYS A 55 1.12 -1.85 5.19
N ASP A 56 0.93 -3.00 5.85
CA ASP A 56 0.71 -4.30 5.21
C ASP A 56 -0.56 -4.27 4.34
N GLY A 57 -1.58 -3.50 4.75
CA GLY A 57 -2.78 -3.24 3.97
C GLY A 57 -2.50 -2.50 2.66
N PHE A 58 -1.62 -1.49 2.68
CA PHE A 58 -1.17 -0.80 1.46
C PHE A 58 -0.36 -1.72 0.55
N ILE A 59 0.53 -2.54 1.11
CA ILE A 59 1.34 -3.51 0.35
C ILE A 59 0.45 -4.57 -0.30
N THR A 60 -0.48 -5.16 0.46
CA THR A 60 -1.33 -6.26 -0.04
C THR A 60 -2.31 -5.79 -1.12
N LYS A 61 -2.77 -4.54 -1.06
CA LYS A 61 -3.70 -3.96 -2.06
C LYS A 61 -3.00 -3.41 -3.30
N ASP A 62 -1.68 -3.30 -3.29
CA ASP A 62 -0.90 -2.84 -4.43
C ASP A 62 -0.30 -4.02 -5.19
N GLU A 63 -0.96 -4.46 -6.26
CA GLU A 63 -0.49 -5.56 -7.13
C GLU A 63 0.90 -5.30 -7.74
N LYS A 64 1.33 -4.04 -7.82
CA LYS A 64 2.64 -3.63 -8.34
C LYS A 64 3.64 -3.28 -7.24
N ASN A 65 3.34 -3.64 -5.99
CA ASN A 65 4.28 -3.47 -4.89
C ASN A 65 5.50 -4.37 -5.11
N LEU A 66 6.69 -3.90 -4.71
CA LEU A 66 7.94 -4.65 -4.84
C LEU A 66 7.85 -6.02 -4.15
N HIS A 67 7.09 -6.11 -3.05
CA HIS A 67 6.86 -7.35 -2.32
C HIS A 67 5.96 -8.35 -3.06
N ASN A 68 5.21 -7.91 -4.06
CA ASN A 68 4.27 -8.74 -4.83
C ASN A 68 4.76 -9.05 -6.25
N ILE A 69 5.85 -8.41 -6.69
CA ILE A 69 6.47 -8.68 -7.98
C ILE A 69 7.46 -9.84 -7.79
N GLU A 70 7.04 -11.05 -8.16
CA GLU A 70 7.98 -12.13 -8.40
C GLU A 70 8.82 -11.80 -9.65
N PRO A 71 10.15 -11.97 -9.61
CA PRO A 71 10.98 -11.76 -10.80
C PRO A 71 10.66 -12.86 -11.82
N ASP A 72 9.86 -12.54 -12.82
CA ASP A 72 9.42 -13.44 -13.89
C ASP A 72 10.51 -13.64 -14.98
N GLY A 73 11.77 -13.70 -14.55
CA GLY A 73 12.94 -13.72 -15.44
C GLY A 73 13.76 -14.99 -15.25
N GLU A 74 13.66 -15.93 -16.19
CA GLU A 74 14.69 -16.93 -16.41
C GLU A 74 16.00 -16.16 -16.71
N VAL A 75 16.99 -16.31 -15.84
CA VAL A 75 18.33 -15.75 -16.06
C VAL A 75 18.96 -16.56 -17.20
N HIS A 76 18.77 -16.07 -18.43
CA HIS A 76 19.43 -16.62 -19.63
C HIS A 76 20.91 -16.23 -19.69
#